data_AF-A0A6J8E210-F1
#
_entry.id   AF-A0A6J8E210-F1
#
_cell.length_a   1.000
_cell.length_b   1.000
_cell.length_c   1.000
_cell.angle_alpha   90.00
_cell.angle_beta   90.00
_cell.angle_gamma   90.00
#
_symmetry.space_group_name_H-M   'P 1'
#
loop_
_entity.id
_entity.type
_entity.pdbx_description
1 polymer ?
#
loop_
_entity_poly.entity_id
_entity_poly.type
_entity_poly.pdbx_seq_one_letter_code
_entity_poly.pdbx_strand_id
1 'polypeptide(L)'
;METESSDKSNKMAFVIGYTGETGKSLIQELNRTKLFKKIVLIGRREVQLDKDLGPEFEQKVVDFERLTEHKDTFQGLDTGFCCLGTTKGKAGKAGFIKVDHDYVVNSAEVAKSVGCKHFLLVSSYGAKKDSFFLYPKTKGEVEDELKSINFDNLSIFRPGLLLCDREESRPGESCFRCCWKPMPQCIVKASAISTDNLAKAMVYKATYPSEKEQRVVDFERLNDHKDTFEGLDTGFCCIGTTRGKAGKDGFIKVDHDYVVNSAEVAKSVGCKHFLLVTAYGANKDSLFLYPKTKGKVEEELKALDFDRLSIFRPGMLLCDRQESRPGESVLRFCFKAMPNFVIKATAISTDNLAKAMVNRVSEQSSEKIEIIENKQLYDFFMKSNLRAES
;
A
#
# COMPACT_ATOMS: atom_id res chain seq x y z
N MET A 1 -32.55 1.57 3.15
CA MET A 1 -31.95 0.29 2.72
C MET A 1 -30.65 0.16 3.48
N GLU A 2 -30.67 -0.71 4.47
CA GLU A 2 -29.57 -1.02 5.38
C GLU A 2 -28.42 -1.60 4.56
N THR A 3 -27.28 -0.91 4.56
CA THR A 3 -26.04 -1.45 3.97
C THR A 3 -25.53 -2.57 4.87
N GLU A 4 -25.35 -3.73 4.23
CA GLU A 4 -24.81 -5.00 4.72
C GLU A 4 -23.82 -4.86 5.88
N SER A 5 -24.02 -5.70 6.90
CA SER A 5 -23.19 -5.81 8.08
C SER A 5 -21.72 -6.04 7.70
N SER A 6 -20.87 -5.04 7.93
CA SER A 6 -19.42 -5.26 7.99
C SER A 6 -19.17 -6.36 9.01
N ASP A 7 -18.57 -7.48 8.58
CA ASP A 7 -18.21 -8.59 9.47
C ASP A 7 -17.19 -8.07 10.51
N LYS A 8 -17.71 -7.60 11.65
CA LYS A 8 -16.89 -7.06 12.72
C LYS A 8 -16.08 -8.22 13.26
N SER A 9 -14.75 -8.15 13.11
CA SER A 9 -13.90 -9.14 13.75
C SER A 9 -14.17 -9.11 15.26
N ASN A 10 -14.24 -10.27 15.90
CA ASN A 10 -14.37 -10.36 17.36
C ASN A 10 -13.06 -9.94 18.08
N LYS A 11 -12.10 -9.35 17.36
CA LYS A 11 -10.82 -8.89 17.87
C LYS A 11 -10.98 -7.53 18.54
N MET A 12 -10.18 -7.32 19.58
CA MET A 12 -10.05 -6.03 20.25
C MET A 12 -8.65 -5.46 20.02
N ALA A 13 -8.54 -4.13 19.95
CA ALA A 13 -7.27 -3.47 19.66
C ALA A 13 -6.92 -2.36 20.66
N PHE A 14 -5.64 -2.01 20.73
CA PHE A 14 -5.18 -0.76 21.33
C PHE A 14 -4.33 0.09 20.39
N VAL A 15 -4.30 1.40 20.65
CA VAL A 15 -3.42 2.34 19.95
C VAL A 15 -2.62 3.14 20.97
N ILE A 16 -1.29 3.10 20.85
CA ILE A 16 -0.36 4.01 21.54
C ILE A 16 0.21 5.03 20.55
N GLY A 17 0.35 6.27 20.99
CA GLY A 17 0.77 7.38 20.10
C GLY A 17 -0.37 7.92 19.22
N TYR A 18 -1.63 7.70 19.60
CA TYR A 18 -2.82 8.14 18.87
C TYR A 18 -2.94 9.68 18.74
N THR A 19 -2.26 10.45 19.59
CA THR A 19 -2.25 11.92 19.52
C THR A 19 -1.27 12.48 18.48
N GLY A 20 -0.36 11.66 17.94
CA GLY A 20 0.57 12.07 16.89
C GLY A 20 -0.11 12.04 15.51
N GLU A 21 0.50 12.67 14.50
CA GLU A 21 -0.11 12.79 13.16
C GLU A 21 -0.51 11.45 12.54
N THR A 22 0.38 10.45 12.53
CA THR A 22 0.02 9.10 12.06
C THR A 22 -1.05 8.45 12.95
N GLY A 23 -1.01 8.72 14.25
CA GLY A 23 -2.01 8.23 15.22
C GLY A 23 -3.40 8.79 14.96
N LYS A 24 -3.52 10.07 14.63
CA LYS A 24 -4.78 10.75 14.29
C LYS A 24 -5.40 10.15 13.03
N SER A 25 -4.61 10.03 11.95
CA SER A 25 -5.08 9.36 10.72
C SER A 25 -5.48 7.90 10.99
N LEU A 26 -4.76 7.20 11.87
CA LEU A 26 -5.08 5.82 12.23
C LEU A 26 -6.41 5.68 12.98
N ILE A 27 -6.69 6.51 13.98
CA ILE A 27 -7.97 6.45 14.71
C ILE A 27 -9.15 6.85 13.82
N GLN A 28 -8.96 7.78 12.87
CA GLN A 28 -9.97 8.10 11.87
C GLN A 28 -10.29 6.89 10.98
N GLU A 29 -9.26 6.21 10.47
CA GLU A 29 -9.43 5.02 9.63
C GLU A 29 -10.05 3.84 10.40
N LEU A 30 -9.67 3.64 11.66
CA LEU A 30 -10.27 2.63 12.53
C LEU A 30 -11.76 2.90 12.80
N ASN A 31 -12.13 4.16 13.05
CA ASN A 31 -13.54 4.55 13.21
C ASN A 31 -14.34 4.39 11.91
N ARG A 32 -13.71 4.70 10.76
CA ARG A 32 -14.33 4.58 9.44
C ARG A 32 -14.64 3.12 9.09
N THR A 33 -13.71 2.22 9.38
CA THR A 33 -13.80 0.81 8.95
C THR A 33 -14.58 -0.06 9.93
N LYS A 34 -14.61 0.31 11.23
CA LYS A 34 -15.32 -0.41 12.30
C LYS A 34 -15.00 -1.91 12.37
N LEU A 35 -13.80 -2.33 11.96
CA LEU A 35 -13.40 -3.75 11.85
C LEU A 35 -13.08 -4.42 13.19
N PHE A 36 -12.84 -3.63 14.24
CA PHE A 36 -12.59 -4.11 15.59
C PHE A 36 -13.83 -3.93 16.47
N LYS A 37 -14.09 -4.91 17.33
CA LYS A 37 -15.19 -4.86 18.29
C LYS A 37 -15.03 -3.74 19.32
N LYS A 38 -13.79 -3.51 19.75
CA LYS A 38 -13.42 -2.52 20.77
C LYS A 38 -12.02 -2.00 20.49
N ILE A 39 -11.82 -0.69 20.68
CA ILE A 39 -10.52 -0.04 20.54
C ILE A 39 -10.23 0.80 21.78
N VAL A 40 -9.05 0.57 22.38
CA VAL A 40 -8.57 1.30 23.56
C VAL A 40 -7.40 2.21 23.17
N LEU A 41 -7.53 3.51 23.44
CA LEU A 41 -6.48 4.48 23.20
C LEU A 41 -5.65 4.63 24.49
N ILE A 42 -4.40 4.20 24.45
CA ILE A 42 -3.51 4.17 25.61
C ILE A 42 -2.51 5.32 25.48
N GLY A 43 -2.53 6.23 26.45
CA GLY A 43 -1.74 7.46 26.40
C GLY A 43 -1.32 7.95 27.79
N ARG A 44 -0.47 8.97 27.83
CA ARG A 44 -0.03 9.59 29.10
C ARG A 44 -0.98 10.65 29.65
N ARG A 45 -2.05 10.95 28.92
CA ARG A 45 -3.09 11.93 29.28
C ARG A 45 -4.33 11.68 28.42
N GLU A 46 -5.50 12.05 28.94
CA GLU A 46 -6.71 12.14 28.13
C GLU A 46 -6.64 13.36 27.21
N VAL A 47 -7.25 13.23 26.03
CA VAL A 47 -7.42 14.32 25.08
C VAL A 47 -8.87 14.37 24.60
N GLN A 48 -9.34 15.57 24.27
CA GLN A 48 -10.59 15.70 23.54
C GLN A 48 -10.34 15.24 22.10
N LEU A 49 -11.06 14.20 21.68
CA LEU A 49 -11.06 13.73 20.30
C LEU A 49 -12.00 14.60 19.47
N ASP A 50 -11.75 14.69 18.17
CA ASP A 50 -12.64 15.39 17.25
C ASP A 50 -14.06 14.82 17.34
N LYS A 51 -15.07 15.70 17.26
CA LYS A 51 -16.48 15.31 17.41
C LYS A 51 -16.91 14.25 16.38
N ASP A 52 -16.26 14.23 15.22
CA ASP A 52 -16.53 13.30 14.12
C ASP A 52 -15.91 11.90 14.34
N LEU A 53 -14.99 11.74 15.31
CA LEU A 53 -14.41 10.45 15.68
C LEU A 53 -15.37 9.57 16.50
N GLY A 54 -16.55 10.08 16.84
CA GLY A 54 -17.59 9.35 17.56
C GLY A 54 -17.21 9.03 19.02
N PRO A 55 -18.18 8.60 19.84
CA PRO A 55 -17.98 8.31 21.26
C PRO A 55 -17.35 6.93 21.55
N GLU A 56 -16.84 6.20 20.55
CA GLU A 56 -16.60 4.74 20.64
C GLU A 56 -15.21 4.34 21.20
N PHE A 57 -14.27 5.28 21.34
CA PHE A 57 -12.93 4.98 21.85
C PHE A 57 -12.83 5.08 23.37
N GLU A 58 -12.43 3.99 24.03
CA GLU A 58 -12.06 4.04 25.45
C GLU A 58 -10.65 4.61 25.60
N GLN A 59 -10.49 5.74 26.28
CA GLN A 59 -9.17 6.27 26.62
C GLN A 59 -8.69 5.73 27.96
N LYS A 60 -7.41 5.36 28.02
CA LYS A 60 -6.74 4.90 29.25
C LYS A 60 -5.45 5.66 29.44
N VAL A 61 -5.34 6.31 30.60
CA VAL A 61 -4.14 7.02 31.01
C VAL A 61 -3.20 6.06 31.73
N VAL A 62 -1.95 5.99 31.28
CA VAL A 62 -0.90 5.16 31.86
C VAL A 62 0.37 5.96 32.10
N ASP A 63 1.12 5.58 33.13
CA ASP A 63 2.49 6.02 33.33
C ASP A 63 3.45 5.11 32.53
N PHE A 64 4.03 5.63 31.45
CA PHE A 64 4.96 4.86 30.61
C PHE A 64 6.28 4.53 31.33
N GLU A 65 6.62 5.23 32.41
CA GLU A 65 7.78 4.91 33.26
C GLU A 65 7.56 3.62 34.05
N ARG A 66 6.30 3.30 34.34
CA ARG A 66 5.86 2.18 35.19
C ARG A 66 4.77 1.38 34.51
N LEU A 67 4.95 1.11 33.22
CA LEU A 67 3.90 0.51 32.38
C LEU A 67 3.49 -0.90 32.84
N THR A 68 4.38 -1.62 33.51
CA THR A 68 4.10 -2.93 34.13
C THR A 68 3.01 -2.86 35.20
N GLU A 69 2.89 -1.75 35.93
CA GLU A 69 1.80 -1.51 36.91
C GLU A 69 0.44 -1.32 36.23
N HIS A 70 0.43 -1.03 34.92
CA HIS A 70 -0.76 -0.81 34.11
C HIS A 70 -1.09 -1.99 33.18
N LYS A 71 -0.53 -3.19 33.45
CA LYS A 71 -0.70 -4.40 32.62
C LYS A 71 -2.16 -4.74 32.31
N ASP A 72 -3.06 -4.53 33.26
CA ASP A 72 -4.51 -4.80 33.11
C ASP A 72 -5.15 -3.98 31.98
N THR A 73 -4.57 -2.83 31.64
CA THR A 73 -5.02 -1.96 30.54
C THR A 73 -4.91 -2.65 29.17
N PHE A 74 -3.96 -3.58 29.03
CA PHE A 74 -3.71 -4.30 27.78
C PHE A 74 -4.48 -5.64 27.70
N GLN A 75 -5.14 -6.06 28.79
CA GLN A 75 -5.73 -7.38 28.89
C GLN A 75 -6.88 -7.58 27.91
N GLY A 76 -6.86 -8.71 27.21
CA GLY A 76 -7.88 -9.05 26.22
C GLY A 76 -7.78 -8.27 24.90
N LEU A 77 -6.73 -7.46 24.70
CA LEU A 77 -6.52 -6.73 23.45
C LEU A 77 -5.60 -7.55 22.52
N ASP A 78 -6.18 -8.09 21.45
CA ASP A 78 -5.51 -9.01 20.52
C ASP A 78 -4.50 -8.31 19.60
N THR A 79 -4.71 -7.03 19.31
CA THR A 79 -3.95 -6.27 18.30
C THR A 79 -3.47 -4.92 18.84
N GLY A 80 -2.17 -4.65 18.74
CA GLY A 80 -1.56 -3.39 19.19
C GLY A 80 -1.02 -2.55 18.05
N PHE A 81 -1.40 -1.27 17.97
CA PHE A 81 -0.83 -0.30 17.05
C PHE A 81 0.07 0.68 17.78
N CYS A 82 1.36 0.75 17.40
CA CYS A 82 2.34 1.64 17.97
C CYS A 82 2.77 2.74 16.99
N CYS A 83 2.25 3.94 17.23
CA CYS A 83 2.58 5.19 16.53
C CYS A 83 3.41 6.15 17.42
N LEU A 84 4.02 5.65 18.50
CA LEU A 84 4.87 6.45 19.36
C LEU A 84 6.12 6.97 18.62
N GLY A 85 6.46 8.21 18.90
CA GLY A 85 7.69 8.83 18.43
C GLY A 85 7.80 10.27 18.88
N THR A 86 9.03 10.69 19.15
CA THR A 86 9.39 12.08 19.44
C THR A 86 10.54 12.50 18.52
N THR A 87 11.06 13.70 18.73
CA THR A 87 12.26 14.15 18.04
C THR A 87 13.30 14.59 19.06
N LYS A 88 14.58 14.46 18.69
CA LYS A 88 15.69 15.00 19.49
C LYS A 88 15.50 16.49 19.79
N GLY A 89 14.88 17.25 18.88
CA GLY A 89 14.59 18.68 19.09
C GLY A 89 13.59 18.93 20.22
N LYS A 90 12.61 18.05 20.41
CA LYS A 90 11.58 18.19 21.45
C LYS A 90 11.98 17.58 22.79
N ALA A 91 12.68 16.44 22.78
CA ALA A 91 12.92 15.62 23.98
C ALA A 91 14.41 15.46 24.34
N GLY A 92 15.31 16.07 23.57
CA GLY A 92 16.74 15.81 23.68
C GLY A 92 17.11 14.39 23.25
N LYS A 93 18.39 14.01 23.43
CA LYS A 93 18.87 12.66 23.07
C LYS A 93 18.28 11.57 23.97
N ALA A 94 18.34 11.77 25.28
CA ALA A 94 17.85 10.78 26.25
C ALA A 94 16.33 10.61 26.17
N GLY A 95 15.56 11.71 26.09
CA GLY A 95 14.11 11.61 25.93
C GLY A 95 13.68 11.05 24.57
N PHE A 96 14.48 11.23 23.52
CA PHE A 96 14.26 10.55 22.24
C PHE A 96 14.41 9.03 22.37
N ILE A 97 15.53 8.54 22.92
CA ILE A 97 15.73 7.11 23.15
C ILE A 97 14.59 6.57 24.02
N LYS A 98 14.30 7.24 25.13
CA LYS A 98 13.24 6.82 26.05
C LYS A 98 11.88 6.61 25.39
N VAL A 99 11.46 7.54 24.53
CA VAL A 99 10.14 7.47 23.88
C VAL A 99 10.16 6.55 22.66
N ASP A 100 11.17 6.65 21.80
CA ASP A 100 11.22 5.91 20.53
C ASP A 100 11.73 4.48 20.70
N HIS A 101 12.39 4.16 21.82
CA HIS A 101 12.91 2.84 22.19
C HIS A 101 12.18 2.28 23.40
N ASP A 102 12.47 2.78 24.60
CA ASP A 102 12.09 2.11 25.85
C ASP A 102 10.57 1.99 25.97
N TYR A 103 9.82 3.06 25.72
CA TYR A 103 8.35 3.02 25.80
C TYR A 103 7.73 2.09 24.75
N VAL A 104 8.35 1.99 23.57
CA VAL A 104 7.85 1.11 22.50
C VAL A 104 8.06 -0.35 22.88
N VAL A 105 9.28 -0.70 23.28
CA VAL A 105 9.66 -2.07 23.67
C VAL A 105 8.88 -2.50 24.90
N ASN A 106 8.84 -1.69 25.96
CA ASN A 106 8.08 -1.99 27.18
C ASN A 106 6.59 -2.18 26.89
N SER A 107 6.00 -1.36 26.01
CA SER A 107 4.59 -1.53 25.62
C SER A 107 4.35 -2.84 24.89
N ALA A 108 5.26 -3.24 24.02
CA ALA A 108 5.18 -4.51 23.30
C ALA A 108 5.33 -5.70 24.25
N GLU A 109 6.30 -5.67 25.17
CA GLU A 109 6.50 -6.72 26.17
C GLU A 109 5.28 -6.88 27.08
N VAL A 110 4.76 -5.77 27.62
CA VAL A 110 3.55 -5.79 28.46
C VAL A 110 2.37 -6.37 27.68
N ALA A 111 2.15 -5.91 26.44
CA ALA A 111 1.08 -6.41 25.58
C ALA A 111 1.23 -7.92 25.27
N LYS A 112 2.42 -8.40 24.92
CA LYS A 112 2.67 -9.83 24.68
C LYS A 112 2.40 -10.65 25.94
N SER A 113 2.80 -10.14 27.11
CA SER A 113 2.63 -10.82 28.40
C SER A 113 1.17 -10.99 28.85
N VAL A 114 0.22 -10.31 28.21
CA VAL A 114 -1.24 -10.46 28.41
C VAL A 114 -1.95 -11.10 27.22
N GLY A 115 -1.21 -11.64 26.25
CA GLY A 115 -1.77 -12.39 25.13
C GLY A 115 -2.08 -11.56 23.88
N CYS A 116 -1.52 -10.36 23.72
CA CYS A 116 -1.56 -9.67 22.43
C CYS A 116 -0.87 -10.53 21.36
N LYS A 117 -1.56 -10.78 20.25
CA LYS A 117 -1.13 -11.68 19.19
C LYS A 117 -0.44 -10.93 18.06
N HIS A 118 -0.97 -9.76 17.70
CA HIS A 118 -0.47 -8.97 16.58
C HIS A 118 -0.01 -7.59 17.04
N PHE A 119 1.27 -7.28 16.86
CA PHE A 119 1.80 -5.95 17.13
C PHE A 119 2.24 -5.26 15.83
N LEU A 120 1.81 -4.00 15.64
CA LEU A 120 2.11 -3.18 14.46
C LEU A 120 2.93 -1.96 14.89
N LEU A 121 4.15 -1.82 14.35
CA LEU A 121 5.05 -0.71 14.66
C LEU A 121 5.21 0.24 13.47
N VAL A 122 5.06 1.55 13.70
CA VAL A 122 5.55 2.59 12.78
C VAL A 122 7.03 2.88 13.08
N SER A 123 7.90 2.33 12.25
CA SER A 123 9.35 2.61 12.24
C SER A 123 9.65 3.69 11.18
N SER A 124 10.75 3.55 10.44
CA SER A 124 11.14 4.47 9.38
C SER A 124 12.01 3.81 8.33
N TYR A 125 11.96 4.36 7.11
CA TYR A 125 12.91 4.02 6.06
C TYR A 125 14.35 4.25 6.53
N GLY A 126 15.23 3.28 6.22
CA GLY A 126 16.64 3.32 6.61
C GLY A 126 16.93 2.91 8.06
N ALA A 127 15.93 2.46 8.84
CA ALA A 127 16.15 1.90 10.17
C ALA A 127 17.14 0.73 10.13
N LYS A 128 18.22 0.84 10.91
CA LYS A 128 19.33 -0.12 10.98
C LYS A 128 20.07 0.05 12.30
N LYS A 129 20.14 -1.01 13.11
CA LYS A 129 20.81 -0.98 14.43
C LYS A 129 22.28 -0.54 14.38
N ASP A 130 22.98 -0.86 13.29
CA ASP A 130 24.41 -0.52 13.12
C ASP A 130 24.62 0.88 12.51
N SER A 131 23.59 1.71 12.43
CA SER A 131 23.69 3.08 11.92
C SER A 131 24.55 3.96 12.83
N PHE A 132 25.40 4.81 12.24
CA PHE A 132 26.13 5.85 12.99
C PHE A 132 25.21 6.98 13.47
N PHE A 133 24.06 7.18 12.80
CA PHE A 133 23.09 8.20 13.18
C PHE A 133 22.09 7.66 14.21
N LEU A 134 21.83 8.46 15.24
CA LEU A 134 20.96 8.10 16.37
C LEU A 134 19.56 7.64 15.94
N TYR A 135 18.91 8.36 15.03
CA TYR A 135 17.51 8.08 14.66
C TYR A 135 17.33 6.72 13.95
N PRO A 136 18.04 6.43 12.83
CA PRO A 136 17.95 5.11 12.20
C PRO A 136 18.48 3.98 13.09
N LYS A 137 19.48 4.28 13.95
CA LYS A 137 20.01 3.33 14.94
C LYS A 137 18.93 2.90 15.93
N THR A 138 18.33 3.87 16.62
CA THR A 138 17.30 3.64 17.64
C THR A 138 16.11 2.88 17.04
N LYS A 139 15.62 3.31 15.86
CA LYS A 139 14.53 2.60 15.17
C LYS A 139 14.93 1.17 14.78
N GLY A 140 16.17 0.95 14.33
CA GLY A 140 16.66 -0.38 13.99
C GLY A 140 16.85 -1.30 15.20
N GLU A 141 17.27 -0.76 16.34
CA GLU A 141 17.38 -1.48 17.62
C GLU A 141 16.00 -1.97 18.07
N VAL A 142 15.00 -1.09 18.09
CA VAL A 142 13.61 -1.46 18.42
C VAL A 142 13.06 -2.53 17.49
N GLU A 143 13.31 -2.42 16.19
CA GLU A 143 12.84 -3.44 15.25
C GLU A 143 13.44 -4.82 15.52
N ASP A 144 14.71 -4.89 15.95
CA ASP A 144 15.36 -6.14 16.27
C ASP A 144 14.88 -6.71 17.62
N GLU A 145 14.63 -5.85 18.61
CA GLU A 145 14.05 -6.26 19.90
C GLU A 145 12.59 -6.71 19.75
N LEU A 146 11.75 -6.03 18.97
CA LEU A 146 10.38 -6.49 18.74
C LEU A 146 10.33 -7.87 18.05
N LYS A 147 11.31 -8.17 17.18
CA LYS A 147 11.43 -9.50 16.59
C LYS A 147 11.77 -10.57 17.62
N SER A 148 12.54 -10.26 18.66
CA SER A 148 12.90 -11.22 19.71
C SER A 148 11.75 -11.48 20.70
N ILE A 149 10.79 -10.54 20.84
CA ILE A 149 9.56 -10.74 21.64
C ILE A 149 8.66 -11.86 21.07
N ASN A 150 8.80 -12.18 19.78
CA ASN A 150 8.14 -13.31 19.12
C ASN A 150 6.59 -13.26 19.21
N PHE A 151 6.00 -12.16 18.73
CA PHE A 151 4.57 -12.08 18.47
C PHE A 151 4.14 -13.11 17.41
N ASP A 152 2.91 -13.59 17.52
CA ASP A 152 2.27 -14.46 16.52
C ASP A 152 2.28 -13.76 15.15
N ASN A 153 2.08 -12.45 15.15
CA ASN A 153 2.33 -11.58 14.00
C ASN A 153 2.98 -10.27 14.44
N LEU A 154 4.10 -9.92 13.80
CA LEU A 154 4.74 -8.62 13.95
C LEU A 154 4.76 -7.93 12.59
N SER A 155 4.17 -6.73 12.52
CA SER A 155 4.16 -5.93 11.28
C SER A 155 4.90 -4.61 11.50
N ILE A 156 6.02 -4.44 10.81
CA ILE A 156 6.87 -3.25 10.91
C ILE A 156 6.73 -2.42 9.65
N PHE A 157 6.26 -1.19 9.79
CA PHE A 157 6.12 -0.24 8.69
C PHE A 157 7.34 0.68 8.68
N ARG A 158 8.02 0.76 7.54
CA ARG A 158 9.18 1.64 7.34
C ARG A 158 8.84 2.75 6.33
N PRO A 159 7.94 3.69 6.68
CA PRO A 159 7.59 4.78 5.78
C PRO A 159 8.82 5.66 5.51
N GLY A 160 8.88 6.25 4.32
CA GLY A 160 9.81 7.34 4.05
C GLY A 160 9.31 8.65 4.66
N LEU A 161 9.37 9.76 3.92
CA LEU A 161 8.93 11.06 4.45
C LEU A 161 7.40 11.07 4.63
N LEU A 162 6.92 11.39 5.83
CA LEU A 162 5.48 11.53 6.09
C LEU A 162 4.99 12.92 5.65
N LEU A 163 4.13 12.96 4.64
CA LEU A 163 3.44 14.18 4.22
C LEU A 163 2.24 14.39 5.13
N CYS A 164 2.23 15.52 5.84
CA CYS A 164 1.15 15.93 6.73
C CYS A 164 1.16 17.45 6.87
N ASP A 165 -0.02 18.04 6.89
CA ASP A 165 -0.22 19.48 7.11
C ASP A 165 0.05 19.78 8.58
N ARG A 166 1.29 20.16 8.88
CA ARG A 166 1.72 20.48 10.25
C ARG A 166 1.83 21.98 10.44
N GLU A 167 1.42 22.44 11.62
CA GLU A 167 1.83 23.76 12.14
C GLU A 167 3.31 23.77 12.55
N GLU A 168 3.91 22.61 12.86
CA GLU A 168 5.29 22.51 13.34
C GLU A 168 6.23 21.76 12.38
N SER A 169 7.20 22.50 11.83
CA SER A 169 8.29 21.93 11.04
C SER A 169 9.22 21.05 11.90
N ARG A 170 9.64 19.89 11.38
CA ARG A 170 10.69 19.10 12.06
C ARG A 170 12.05 19.71 11.71
N PRO A 171 12.98 19.93 12.66
CA PRO A 171 14.36 20.33 12.34
C PRO A 171 15.09 19.33 11.42
N GLY A 172 14.61 18.08 11.39
CA GLY A 172 15.06 17.04 10.46
C GLY A 172 14.71 17.31 9.00
N GLU A 173 13.64 18.06 8.69
CA GLU A 173 13.39 18.54 7.32
C GLU A 173 14.48 19.53 6.91
N SER A 174 15.01 20.33 7.82
CA SER A 174 16.17 21.19 7.52
C SER A 174 17.46 20.39 7.32
N CYS A 175 17.68 19.30 8.07
CA CYS A 175 18.86 18.44 7.90
C CYS A 175 18.79 17.61 6.60
N PHE A 176 17.63 17.05 6.27
CA PHE A 176 17.38 16.39 4.97
C PHE A 176 17.48 17.38 3.81
N ARG A 177 16.95 18.61 3.98
CA ARG A 177 17.03 19.70 2.99
C ARG A 177 18.42 20.31 2.87
N CYS A 178 19.28 20.23 3.89
CA CYS A 178 20.62 20.83 3.87
C CYS A 178 21.69 19.87 3.36
N CYS A 179 21.61 18.57 3.71
CA CYS A 179 22.58 17.56 3.24
C CYS A 179 22.29 17.04 1.82
N TRP A 180 21.04 17.17 1.34
CA TRP A 180 20.61 16.67 0.01
C TRP A 180 20.05 17.76 -0.92
N LYS A 181 20.52 19.01 -0.79
CA LYS A 181 20.17 20.11 -1.72
C LYS A 181 20.31 19.80 -3.23
N PRO A 182 21.18 18.90 -3.73
CA PRO A 182 21.22 18.63 -5.17
C PRO A 182 20.24 17.53 -5.61
N MET A 183 19.46 16.93 -4.70
CA MET A 183 18.55 15.84 -5.06
C MET A 183 17.26 16.41 -5.69
N PRO A 184 16.87 15.99 -6.91
CA PRO A 184 15.64 16.44 -7.53
C PRO A 184 14.42 16.18 -6.61
N GLN A 185 13.55 17.17 -6.42
CA GLN A 185 12.33 17.06 -5.59
C GLN A 185 11.48 15.81 -5.92
N CYS A 186 11.56 15.31 -7.15
CA CYS A 186 10.92 14.07 -7.58
C CYS A 186 11.37 12.81 -6.81
N ILE A 187 12.63 12.73 -6.33
CA ILE A 187 13.12 11.58 -5.53
C ILE A 187 12.60 11.66 -4.09
N VAL A 188 12.53 12.86 -3.53
CA VAL A 188 11.97 13.11 -2.19
C VAL A 188 10.47 12.79 -2.19
N LYS A 189 9.73 13.21 -3.23
CA LYS A 189 8.30 12.92 -3.41
C LYS A 189 8.02 11.42 -3.67
N ALA A 190 8.87 10.73 -4.44
CA ALA A 190 8.75 9.29 -4.64
C ALA A 190 8.96 8.46 -3.36
N SER A 191 9.63 9.04 -2.36
CA SER A 191 9.91 8.43 -1.06
C SER A 191 8.93 8.88 0.03
N ALA A 192 7.88 9.61 -0.32
CA ALA A 192 6.94 10.18 0.64
C ALA A 192 5.60 9.42 0.67
N ILE A 193 4.96 9.37 1.84
CA ILE A 193 3.65 8.74 2.04
C ILE A 193 2.81 9.62 2.95
N SER A 194 1.52 9.79 2.64
CA SER A 194 0.59 10.47 3.54
C SER A 194 0.31 9.61 4.78
N THR A 195 0.01 10.27 5.91
CA THR A 195 -0.38 9.57 7.14
C THR A 195 -1.65 8.75 6.96
N ASP A 196 -2.58 9.19 6.08
CA ASP A 196 -3.81 8.47 5.78
C ASP A 196 -3.57 7.16 5.01
N ASN A 197 -2.66 7.17 4.03
CA ASN A 197 -2.31 5.95 3.29
C ASN A 197 -1.55 4.97 4.18
N LEU A 198 -0.69 5.49 5.08
CA LEU A 198 -0.04 4.66 6.08
C LEU A 198 -1.06 4.05 7.05
N ALA A 199 -2.02 4.83 7.54
CA ALA A 199 -3.10 4.37 8.42
C ALA A 199 -3.94 3.26 7.77
N LYS A 200 -4.38 3.46 6.52
CA LYS A 200 -5.08 2.44 5.72
C LYS A 200 -4.27 1.15 5.60
N ALA A 201 -2.98 1.26 5.29
CA ALA A 201 -2.10 0.10 5.19
C ALA A 201 -1.95 -0.64 6.54
N MET A 202 -1.90 0.09 7.65
CA MET A 202 -1.85 -0.49 9.00
C MET A 202 -3.14 -1.24 9.35
N VAL A 203 -4.31 -0.63 9.14
CA VAL A 203 -5.61 -1.27 9.41
C VAL A 203 -5.83 -2.49 8.51
N TYR A 204 -5.49 -2.38 7.23
CA TYR A 204 -5.55 -3.49 6.29
C TYR A 204 -4.68 -4.66 6.77
N LYS A 205 -3.41 -4.39 7.10
CA LYS A 205 -2.48 -5.43 7.55
C LYS A 205 -2.90 -6.10 8.86
N ALA A 206 -3.51 -5.34 9.77
CA ALA A 206 -4.01 -5.85 11.05
C ALA A 206 -5.21 -6.80 10.88
N THR A 207 -6.05 -6.52 9.88
CA THR A 207 -7.28 -7.30 9.64
C THR A 207 -7.01 -8.50 8.75
N TYR A 208 -6.19 -8.32 7.72
CA TYR A 208 -5.83 -9.32 6.72
C TYR A 208 -4.35 -9.68 6.88
N PRO A 209 -4.01 -10.63 7.77
CA PRO A 209 -2.67 -11.17 7.81
C PRO A 209 -2.35 -11.73 6.43
N SER A 210 -1.23 -11.31 5.86
CA SER A 210 -0.87 -11.64 4.49
C SER A 210 -0.41 -13.10 4.40
N GLU A 211 -1.35 -14.02 4.28
CA GLU A 211 -1.09 -15.32 3.69
C GLU A 211 -0.88 -15.09 2.19
N LYS A 212 0.38 -15.16 1.79
CA LYS A 212 0.72 -15.18 0.37
C LYS A 212 0.76 -16.63 -0.04
N GLU A 213 -0.26 -17.06 -0.75
CA GLU A 213 -0.29 -18.36 -1.36
C GLU A 213 0.13 -18.24 -2.84
N GLN A 214 1.04 -19.10 -3.29
CA GLN A 214 1.36 -19.24 -4.70
C GLN A 214 0.74 -20.52 -5.22
N ARG A 215 -0.18 -20.38 -6.18
CA ARG A 215 -0.79 -21.51 -6.89
C ARG A 215 -0.24 -21.54 -8.31
N VAL A 216 0.13 -22.73 -8.78
CA VAL A 216 0.64 -22.95 -10.15
C VAL A 216 -0.45 -23.63 -10.96
N VAL A 217 -0.77 -23.05 -12.12
CA VAL A 217 -1.83 -23.53 -13.02
C VAL A 217 -1.29 -23.73 -14.43
N ASP A 218 -1.90 -24.65 -15.17
CA ASP A 218 -1.71 -24.76 -16.61
C ASP A 218 -2.67 -23.83 -17.35
N PHE A 219 -2.14 -22.82 -18.04
CA PHE A 219 -2.94 -21.87 -18.82
C PHE A 219 -3.64 -22.48 -20.04
N GLU A 220 -3.15 -23.62 -20.53
CA GLU A 220 -3.79 -24.38 -21.62
C GLU A 220 -5.07 -25.08 -21.15
N ARG A 221 -5.13 -25.38 -19.85
CA ARG A 221 -6.19 -26.18 -19.22
C ARG A 221 -6.73 -25.49 -17.98
N LEU A 222 -6.88 -24.16 -18.05
CA LEU A 222 -7.20 -23.34 -16.87
C LEU A 222 -8.53 -23.71 -16.21
N ASN A 223 -9.49 -24.23 -16.98
CA ASN A 223 -10.76 -24.74 -16.47
C ASN A 223 -10.59 -25.93 -15.51
N ASP A 224 -9.53 -26.74 -15.66
CA ASP A 224 -9.22 -27.86 -14.76
C ASP A 224 -8.72 -27.36 -13.39
N HIS A 225 -8.37 -26.07 -13.30
CA HIS A 225 -7.87 -25.40 -12.11
C HIS A 225 -8.88 -24.38 -11.54
N LYS A 226 -10.18 -24.57 -11.81
CA LYS A 226 -11.22 -23.62 -11.38
C LYS A 226 -11.26 -23.42 -9.85
N ASP A 227 -11.03 -24.49 -9.09
CA ASP A 227 -10.88 -24.51 -7.63
C ASP A 227 -9.83 -23.49 -7.12
N THR A 228 -8.78 -23.28 -7.89
CA THR A 228 -7.69 -22.33 -7.60
C THR A 228 -8.20 -20.88 -7.54
N PHE A 229 -9.34 -20.58 -8.16
CA PHE A 229 -9.91 -19.23 -8.21
C PHE A 229 -11.05 -19.03 -7.20
N GLU A 230 -11.52 -20.09 -6.54
CA GLU A 230 -12.66 -20.00 -5.61
C GLU A 230 -12.34 -19.12 -4.40
N GLY A 231 -13.32 -18.28 -4.02
CA GLY A 231 -13.19 -17.35 -2.89
C GLY A 231 -12.38 -16.08 -3.19
N LEU A 232 -11.93 -15.87 -4.43
CA LEU A 232 -11.20 -14.66 -4.82
C LEU A 232 -12.15 -13.59 -5.38
N ASP A 233 -12.40 -12.52 -4.63
CA ASP A 233 -13.32 -11.44 -5.03
C ASP A 233 -12.75 -10.50 -6.11
N THR A 234 -11.42 -10.42 -6.25
CA THR A 234 -10.74 -9.46 -7.13
C THR A 234 -9.56 -10.08 -7.87
N GLY A 235 -9.52 -9.96 -9.19
CA GLY A 235 -8.45 -10.48 -10.05
C GLY A 235 -7.61 -9.38 -10.70
N PHE A 236 -6.29 -9.53 -10.70
CA PHE A 236 -5.36 -8.66 -11.42
C PHE A 236 -4.66 -9.45 -12.54
N CYS A 237 -4.96 -9.12 -13.80
CA CYS A 237 -4.34 -9.76 -14.96
C CYS A 237 -3.21 -8.89 -15.52
N CYS A 238 -1.98 -9.29 -15.22
CA CYS A 238 -0.74 -8.65 -15.67
C CYS A 238 0.06 -9.51 -16.67
N ILE A 239 -0.58 -10.53 -17.24
CA ILE A 239 0.05 -11.48 -18.16
C ILE A 239 0.26 -10.80 -19.52
N GLY A 240 1.42 -11.04 -20.11
CA GLY A 240 1.74 -10.59 -21.46
C GLY A 240 3.10 -11.10 -21.90
N THR A 241 3.27 -11.25 -23.20
CA THR A 241 4.51 -11.65 -23.84
C THR A 241 4.89 -10.65 -24.94
N THR A 242 5.90 -10.99 -25.72
CA THR A 242 6.22 -10.27 -26.95
C THR A 242 6.43 -11.22 -28.10
N ARG A 243 6.18 -10.71 -29.30
CA ARG A 243 6.54 -11.40 -30.55
C ARG A 243 7.99 -11.87 -30.59
N GLY A 244 8.92 -11.12 -30.01
CA GLY A 244 10.32 -11.51 -29.93
C GLY A 244 10.59 -12.72 -29.02
N LYS A 245 9.71 -13.00 -28.05
CA LYS A 245 9.84 -14.14 -27.12
C LYS A 245 9.00 -15.34 -27.55
N ALA A 246 7.77 -15.11 -28.02
CA ALA A 246 6.78 -16.16 -28.25
C ALA A 246 6.33 -16.29 -29.71
N GLY A 247 6.92 -15.52 -30.63
CA GLY A 247 6.43 -15.45 -32.01
C GLY A 247 5.06 -14.78 -32.12
N LYS A 248 4.43 -14.89 -33.29
CA LYS A 248 3.11 -14.30 -33.54
C LYS A 248 2.01 -15.04 -32.79
N ASP A 249 1.96 -16.36 -32.96
CA ASP A 249 0.87 -17.18 -32.43
C ASP A 249 0.97 -17.32 -30.91
N GLY A 250 2.19 -17.47 -30.37
CA GLY A 250 2.39 -17.43 -28.92
C GLY A 250 2.11 -16.05 -28.31
N PHE A 251 2.30 -14.95 -29.05
CA PHE A 251 1.83 -13.64 -28.60
C PHE A 251 0.30 -13.57 -28.51
N ILE A 252 -0.42 -14.02 -29.54
CA ILE A 252 -1.89 -14.06 -29.49
C ILE A 252 -2.33 -14.94 -28.33
N LYS A 253 -1.78 -16.15 -28.22
CA LYS A 253 -2.11 -17.11 -27.17
C LYS A 253 -1.99 -16.53 -25.76
N VAL A 254 -0.87 -15.86 -25.47
CA VAL A 254 -0.62 -15.30 -24.13
C VAL A 254 -1.36 -13.99 -23.89
N ASP A 255 -1.36 -13.07 -24.86
CA ASP A 255 -1.93 -11.73 -24.69
C ASP A 255 -3.44 -11.67 -24.96
N HIS A 256 -4.04 -12.75 -25.48
CA HIS A 256 -5.46 -12.91 -25.75
C HIS A 256 -6.05 -14.12 -25.03
N ASP A 257 -5.73 -15.33 -25.48
CA ASP A 257 -6.47 -16.54 -25.07
C ASP A 257 -6.32 -16.79 -23.56
N TYR A 258 -5.10 -16.70 -23.03
CA TYR A 258 -4.88 -16.87 -21.59
C TYR A 258 -5.55 -15.78 -20.75
N VAL A 259 -5.62 -14.55 -21.27
CA VAL A 259 -6.25 -13.43 -20.56
C VAL A 259 -7.76 -13.63 -20.51
N VAL A 260 -8.38 -13.96 -21.64
CA VAL A 260 -9.83 -14.18 -21.76
C VAL A 260 -10.23 -15.40 -20.93
N ASN A 261 -9.53 -16.53 -21.07
CA ASN A 261 -9.78 -17.73 -20.27
C ASN A 261 -9.65 -17.45 -18.76
N SER A 262 -8.64 -16.67 -18.35
CA SER A 262 -8.47 -16.29 -16.93
C SER A 262 -9.65 -15.46 -16.41
N ALA A 263 -10.14 -14.52 -17.23
CA ALA A 263 -11.30 -13.71 -16.88
C ALA A 263 -12.58 -14.56 -16.82
N GLU A 264 -12.80 -15.46 -17.78
CA GLU A 264 -13.95 -16.37 -17.79
C GLU A 264 -13.96 -17.28 -16.56
N VAL A 265 -12.83 -17.93 -16.25
CA VAL A 265 -12.71 -18.79 -15.07
C VAL A 265 -12.99 -17.98 -13.81
N ALA A 266 -12.35 -16.82 -13.64
CA ALA A 266 -12.56 -15.94 -12.49
C ALA A 266 -14.02 -15.51 -12.35
N LYS A 267 -14.69 -15.09 -13.43
CA LYS A 267 -16.11 -14.73 -13.41
C LYS A 267 -16.98 -15.92 -13.02
N SER A 268 -16.65 -17.12 -13.51
CA SER A 268 -17.42 -18.35 -13.28
C SER A 268 -17.36 -18.88 -11.83
N VAL A 269 -16.43 -18.37 -11.01
CA VAL A 269 -16.31 -18.67 -9.57
C VAL A 269 -16.74 -17.51 -8.67
N GLY A 270 -17.28 -16.43 -9.24
CA GLY A 270 -17.81 -15.30 -8.47
C GLY A 270 -16.83 -14.14 -8.24
N CYS A 271 -15.72 -14.04 -8.99
CA CYS A 271 -14.90 -12.84 -8.97
C CYS A 271 -15.72 -11.61 -9.40
N LYS A 272 -15.73 -10.57 -8.56
CA LYS A 272 -16.57 -9.38 -8.73
C LYS A 272 -15.85 -8.29 -9.51
N HIS A 273 -14.58 -8.06 -9.20
CA HIS A 273 -13.75 -7.02 -9.82
C HIS A 273 -12.57 -7.60 -10.58
N PHE A 274 -12.49 -7.36 -11.88
CA PHE A 274 -11.33 -7.75 -12.69
C PHE A 274 -10.56 -6.53 -13.17
N LEU A 275 -9.24 -6.52 -12.98
CA LEU A 275 -8.33 -5.47 -13.40
C LEU A 275 -7.39 -6.01 -14.47
N LEU A 276 -7.36 -5.37 -15.64
CA LEU A 276 -6.58 -5.80 -16.80
C LEU A 276 -5.54 -4.76 -17.18
N VAL A 277 -4.29 -5.17 -17.40
CA VAL A 277 -3.28 -4.34 -18.06
C VAL A 277 -3.25 -4.60 -19.57
N THR A 278 -3.56 -3.58 -20.35
CA THR A 278 -3.45 -3.58 -21.82
C THR A 278 -2.35 -2.62 -22.28
N ALA A 279 -2.66 -1.73 -23.21
CA ALA A 279 -1.70 -0.81 -23.78
C ALA A 279 -2.40 0.41 -24.37
N TYR A 280 -1.68 1.53 -24.34
CA TYR A 280 -2.05 2.73 -25.07
C TYR A 280 -2.32 2.40 -26.54
N GLY A 281 -3.47 2.87 -27.06
CA GLY A 281 -3.88 2.65 -28.45
C GLY A 281 -4.48 1.27 -28.75
N ALA A 282 -4.85 0.48 -27.74
CA ALA A 282 -5.62 -0.74 -27.93
C ALA A 282 -6.91 -0.48 -28.72
N ASN A 283 -7.07 -1.18 -29.85
CA ASN A 283 -8.17 -0.99 -30.79
C ASN A 283 -8.39 -2.29 -31.59
N LYS A 284 -9.58 -2.91 -31.44
CA LYS A 284 -9.97 -4.17 -32.08
C LYS A 284 -9.95 -4.13 -33.62
N ASP A 285 -10.09 -2.93 -34.18
CA ASP A 285 -10.14 -2.67 -35.62
C ASP A 285 -8.76 -2.29 -36.20
N SER A 286 -7.71 -2.28 -35.37
CA SER A 286 -6.37 -1.96 -35.84
C SER A 286 -5.86 -2.97 -36.87
N LEU A 287 -5.12 -2.47 -37.87
CA LEU A 287 -4.39 -3.32 -38.83
C LEU A 287 -3.13 -3.93 -38.20
N PHE A 288 -2.63 -3.38 -37.09
CA PHE A 288 -1.44 -3.87 -36.41
C PHE A 288 -1.80 -4.90 -35.33
N LEU A 289 -1.10 -6.03 -35.34
CA LEU A 289 -1.39 -7.16 -34.45
C LEU A 289 -1.46 -6.76 -32.96
N TYR A 290 -0.52 -5.97 -32.46
CA TYR A 290 -0.43 -5.63 -31.04
C TYR A 290 -1.65 -4.85 -30.53
N PRO A 291 -1.97 -3.65 -31.05
CA PRO A 291 -3.17 -2.91 -30.64
C PRO A 291 -4.47 -3.66 -30.98
N LYS A 292 -4.48 -4.46 -32.07
CA LYS A 292 -5.62 -5.31 -32.42
C LYS A 292 -5.91 -6.35 -31.35
N THR A 293 -4.89 -7.09 -30.93
CA THR A 293 -5.00 -8.15 -29.93
C THR A 293 -5.45 -7.58 -28.60
N LYS A 294 -4.79 -6.50 -28.13
CA LYS A 294 -5.19 -5.82 -26.89
C LYS A 294 -6.62 -5.27 -26.95
N GLY A 295 -7.01 -4.67 -28.07
CA GLY A 295 -8.37 -4.15 -28.25
C GLY A 295 -9.44 -5.24 -28.30
N LYS A 296 -9.15 -6.41 -28.88
CA LYS A 296 -10.07 -7.56 -28.85
C LYS A 296 -10.34 -8.05 -27.44
N VAL A 297 -9.28 -8.25 -26.65
CA VAL A 297 -9.39 -8.67 -25.25
C VAL A 297 -10.25 -7.70 -24.45
N GLU A 298 -10.07 -6.40 -24.64
CA GLU A 298 -10.88 -5.42 -23.93
C GLU A 298 -12.38 -5.55 -24.25
N GLU A 299 -12.74 -5.86 -25.48
CA GLU A 299 -14.16 -6.03 -25.86
C GLU A 299 -14.75 -7.34 -25.34
N GLU A 300 -13.97 -8.41 -25.38
CA GLU A 300 -14.38 -9.71 -24.83
C GLU A 300 -14.55 -9.63 -23.31
N LEU A 301 -13.63 -8.99 -22.59
CA LEU A 301 -13.77 -8.79 -21.14
C LEU A 301 -14.93 -7.87 -20.77
N LYS A 302 -15.23 -6.85 -21.59
CA LYS A 302 -16.45 -6.04 -21.40
C LYS A 302 -17.72 -6.88 -21.54
N ALA A 303 -17.72 -7.87 -22.42
CA ALA A 303 -18.86 -8.77 -22.63
C ALA A 303 -19.07 -9.77 -21.49
N LEU A 304 -18.03 -10.06 -20.68
CA LEU A 304 -18.13 -10.94 -19.50
C LEU A 304 -18.93 -10.32 -18.33
N ASP A 305 -19.22 -9.03 -18.40
CA ASP A 305 -20.13 -8.35 -17.48
C ASP A 305 -19.77 -8.51 -15.99
N PHE A 306 -18.49 -8.31 -15.65
CA PHE A 306 -18.05 -8.18 -14.26
C PHE A 306 -18.81 -7.08 -13.52
N ASP A 307 -19.01 -7.25 -12.22
CA ASP A 307 -19.61 -6.22 -11.36
C ASP A 307 -18.77 -4.94 -11.43
N ARG A 308 -17.45 -5.12 -11.59
CA ARG A 308 -16.53 -4.06 -11.99
C ARG A 308 -15.41 -4.58 -12.88
N LEU A 309 -15.09 -3.83 -13.93
CA LEU A 309 -13.97 -4.08 -14.83
C LEU A 309 -13.12 -2.82 -14.93
N SER A 310 -11.82 -2.90 -14.61
CA SER A 310 -10.88 -1.78 -14.75
C SER A 310 -9.78 -2.12 -15.74
N ILE A 311 -9.73 -1.41 -16.87
CA ILE A 311 -8.77 -1.63 -17.95
C ILE A 311 -7.73 -0.51 -17.90
N PHE A 312 -6.46 -0.88 -17.80
CA PHE A 312 -5.34 0.06 -17.74
C PHE A 312 -4.62 0.06 -19.08
N ARG A 313 -4.55 1.22 -19.75
CA ARG A 313 -3.86 1.42 -21.03
C ARG A 313 -2.57 2.23 -20.84
N PRO A 314 -1.52 1.64 -20.21
CA PRO A 314 -0.27 2.36 -20.01
C PRO A 314 0.43 2.65 -21.33
N GLY A 315 1.20 3.72 -21.34
CA GLY A 315 2.20 3.97 -22.37
C GLY A 315 3.43 3.07 -22.18
N MET A 316 4.61 3.60 -22.46
CA MET A 316 5.86 2.84 -22.32
C MET A 316 6.15 2.51 -20.84
N LEU A 317 6.26 1.23 -20.51
CA LEU A 317 6.62 0.79 -19.16
C LEU A 317 8.12 0.92 -18.91
N LEU A 318 8.49 1.72 -17.90
CA LEU A 318 9.85 1.83 -17.40
C LEU A 318 10.07 0.80 -16.29
N CYS A 319 10.98 -0.14 -16.52
CA CYS A 319 11.41 -1.12 -15.53
C CYS A 319 12.86 -1.53 -15.81
N ASP A 320 13.62 -1.77 -14.74
CA ASP A 320 14.93 -2.40 -14.82
C ASP A 320 14.74 -3.87 -15.19
N ARG A 321 14.79 -4.17 -16.49
CA ARG A 321 14.72 -5.53 -17.01
C ARG A 321 16.11 -6.15 -17.01
N GLN A 322 16.19 -7.45 -16.71
CA GLN A 322 17.42 -8.22 -16.93
C GLN A 322 17.73 -8.49 -18.42
N GLU A 323 16.77 -8.28 -19.34
CA GLU A 323 16.95 -8.54 -20.77
C GLU A 323 16.39 -7.41 -21.64
N SER A 324 17.16 -7.00 -22.66
CA SER A 324 16.77 -5.99 -23.65
C SER A 324 15.93 -6.61 -24.77
N ARG A 325 14.94 -5.88 -25.30
CA ARG A 325 14.15 -6.32 -26.46
C ARG A 325 14.73 -5.71 -27.75
N PRO A 326 15.07 -6.51 -28.78
CA PRO A 326 15.54 -5.99 -30.05
C PRO A 326 14.38 -5.27 -30.76
N GLY A 327 14.41 -3.94 -30.69
CA GLY A 327 13.33 -3.03 -31.08
C GLY A 327 13.31 -1.76 -30.21
N GLU A 328 13.75 -1.86 -28.95
CA GLU A 328 13.98 -0.70 -28.08
C GLU A 328 15.11 0.20 -28.60
N SER A 329 16.05 -0.31 -29.39
CA SER A 329 17.12 0.50 -29.99
C SER A 329 16.63 1.47 -31.06
N VAL A 330 15.65 1.07 -31.88
CA VAL A 330 15.07 1.92 -32.94
C VAL A 330 14.13 2.96 -32.32
N LEU A 331 13.33 2.57 -31.32
CA LEU A 331 12.51 3.53 -30.58
C LEU A 331 13.37 4.49 -29.73
N ARG A 332 14.43 4.02 -29.06
CA ARG A 332 15.42 4.87 -28.37
C ARG A 332 16.14 5.82 -29.33
N PHE A 333 16.46 5.37 -30.54
CA PHE A 333 17.10 6.19 -31.57
C PHE A 333 16.16 7.29 -32.08
N CYS A 334 14.90 6.96 -32.37
CA CYS A 334 13.89 7.96 -32.75
C CYS A 334 13.50 8.90 -31.60
N PHE A 335 13.55 8.44 -30.34
CA PHE A 335 13.23 9.26 -29.16
C PHE A 335 14.38 10.14 -28.68
N LYS A 336 15.64 9.88 -29.08
CA LYS A 336 16.80 10.71 -28.71
C LYS A 336 16.70 12.15 -29.23
N ALA A 337 15.85 12.37 -30.24
CA ALA A 337 15.55 13.67 -30.84
C ALA A 337 14.28 14.34 -30.30
N MET A 338 13.54 13.71 -29.38
CA MET A 338 12.25 14.19 -28.91
C MET A 338 12.38 14.92 -27.55
N PRO A 339 11.64 16.03 -27.30
CA PRO A 339 11.75 16.77 -26.05
C PRO A 339 11.44 15.90 -24.83
N ASN A 340 12.26 16.00 -23.78
CA ASN A 340 12.16 15.20 -22.55
C ASN A 340 10.77 15.19 -21.90
N PHE A 341 9.96 16.22 -22.13
CA PHE A 341 8.58 16.32 -21.66
C PHE A 341 7.65 15.29 -22.33
N VAL A 342 7.83 15.00 -23.62
CA VAL A 342 7.00 14.03 -24.38
C VAL A 342 7.31 12.60 -23.94
N ILE A 343 8.57 12.30 -23.65
CA ILE A 343 9.01 10.99 -23.14
C ILE A 343 8.41 10.73 -21.75
N LYS A 344 8.37 11.75 -20.89
CA LYS A 344 7.76 11.67 -19.56
C LYS A 344 6.22 11.57 -19.60
N ALA A 345 5.58 12.20 -20.58
CA ALA A 345 4.12 12.12 -20.76
C ALA A 345 3.64 10.78 -21.35
N THR A 346 4.55 9.98 -21.92
CA THR A 346 4.24 8.72 -22.62
C THR A 346 4.76 7.49 -21.89
N ALA A 347 5.46 7.64 -20.77
CA ALA A 347 6.06 6.54 -20.03
C ALA A 347 5.61 6.51 -18.57
N ILE A 348 5.47 5.32 -18.01
CA ILE A 348 5.07 5.09 -16.61
C ILE A 348 5.95 3.99 -16.01
N SER A 349 6.40 4.16 -14.75
CA SER A 349 7.11 3.09 -14.06
C SER A 349 6.14 1.97 -13.66
N THR A 350 6.65 0.74 -13.64
CA THR A 350 5.86 -0.43 -13.22
C THR A 350 5.36 -0.30 -11.78
N ASP A 351 6.14 0.27 -10.87
CA ASP A 351 5.72 0.55 -9.49
C ASP A 351 4.52 1.50 -9.42
N ASN A 352 4.53 2.53 -10.27
CA ASN A 352 3.45 3.51 -10.33
C ASN A 352 2.19 2.85 -10.88
N LEU A 353 2.29 2.13 -12.01
CA LEU A 353 1.15 1.37 -12.54
C LEU A 353 0.55 0.41 -11.50
N ALA A 354 1.39 -0.36 -10.80
CA ALA A 354 0.93 -1.27 -9.75
C ALA A 354 0.20 -0.54 -8.61
N LYS A 355 0.72 0.60 -8.13
CA LYS A 355 0.04 1.45 -7.14
C LYS A 355 -1.32 1.94 -7.63
N ALA A 356 -1.42 2.37 -8.89
CA ALA A 356 -2.68 2.81 -9.46
C ALA A 356 -3.70 1.66 -9.54
N MET A 357 -3.28 0.45 -9.92
CA MET A 357 -4.14 -0.73 -9.94
C MET A 357 -4.65 -1.09 -8.54
N VAL A 358 -3.78 -1.15 -7.53
CA VAL A 358 -4.16 -1.48 -6.15
C VAL A 358 -5.09 -0.42 -5.56
N ASN A 359 -4.77 0.87 -5.74
CA ASN A 359 -5.61 1.95 -5.24
C ASN A 359 -7.02 1.90 -5.85
N ARG A 360 -7.13 1.50 -7.12
CA ARG A 360 -8.41 1.42 -7.82
C ARG A 360 -9.37 0.43 -7.16
N VAL A 361 -8.88 -0.65 -6.56
CA VAL A 361 -9.71 -1.61 -5.81
C VAL A 361 -10.39 -0.94 -4.61
N SER A 362 -9.69 -0.01 -3.93
CA SER A 362 -10.22 0.68 -2.75
C SER A 362 -11.09 1.91 -3.09
N GLU A 363 -11.02 2.42 -4.31
CA GLU A 363 -11.83 3.56 -4.75
C GLU A 363 -13.25 3.10 -5.10
N GLN A 364 -14.25 3.70 -4.45
CA GLN A 364 -15.64 3.55 -4.84
C GLN A 364 -15.84 4.24 -6.19
N SER A 365 -16.28 3.48 -7.19
CA SER A 365 -16.66 3.99 -8.49
C SER A 365 -18.07 3.52 -8.80
N SER A 366 -18.87 4.42 -9.36
CA SER A 366 -20.20 4.10 -9.86
C SER A 366 -20.17 3.44 -11.24
N GLU A 367 -19.01 3.43 -11.91
CA GLU A 367 -18.87 2.89 -13.26
C GLU A 367 -18.56 1.39 -13.20
N LYS A 368 -19.39 0.59 -13.89
CA LYS A 368 -19.19 -0.85 -14.04
C LYS A 368 -17.94 -1.19 -14.85
N ILE A 369 -17.63 -0.37 -15.85
CA ILE A 369 -16.45 -0.52 -16.72
C ILE A 369 -15.68 0.79 -16.73
N GLU A 370 -14.41 0.74 -16.36
CA GLU A 370 -13.50 1.88 -16.35
C GLU A 370 -12.33 1.62 -17.27
N ILE A 371 -12.02 2.59 -18.14
CA ILE A 371 -10.80 2.58 -18.95
C ILE A 371 -9.90 3.72 -18.44
N ILE A 372 -8.74 3.35 -17.92
CA ILE A 372 -7.76 4.27 -17.37
C ILE A 372 -6.64 4.45 -18.39
N GLU A 373 -6.68 5.58 -19.09
CA GLU A 373 -5.70 5.94 -20.10
C GLU A 373 -4.37 6.40 -19.50
N ASN A 374 -3.28 6.32 -20.28
CA ASN A 374 -1.95 6.74 -19.83
C ASN A 374 -1.91 8.16 -19.24
N LYS A 375 -2.69 9.09 -19.82
CA LYS A 375 -2.79 10.46 -19.28
C LYS A 375 -3.42 10.48 -17.89
N GLN A 376 -4.48 9.71 -17.66
CA GLN A 376 -5.12 9.63 -16.35
C GLN A 376 -4.21 8.93 -15.33
N LEU A 377 -3.41 7.95 -15.76
CA LEU A 377 -2.38 7.36 -14.89
C LEU A 377 -1.34 8.41 -14.52
N TYR A 378 -0.83 9.19 -15.49
CA TYR A 378 0.11 10.28 -15.22
C TYR A 378 -0.49 11.34 -14.29
N ASP A 379 -1.71 11.78 -14.57
CA ASP A 379 -2.45 12.77 -13.78
C ASP A 379 -2.78 12.24 -12.38
N PHE A 380 -3.03 10.94 -12.22
CA PHE A 380 -3.17 10.31 -10.90
C PHE A 380 -1.92 10.54 -10.07
N PHE A 381 -0.72 10.33 -10.61
CA PHE A 381 0.52 10.65 -9.89
C PHE A 381 0.71 12.15 -9.70
N MET A 382 0.41 12.98 -10.70
CA MET A 382 0.57 14.43 -10.56
C MET A 382 -0.41 15.05 -9.57
N LYS A 383 -1.66 14.59 -9.51
CA LYS A 383 -2.68 15.03 -8.52
C LYS A 383 -2.40 14.47 -7.13
N SER A 384 -1.92 13.24 -7.02
CA SER A 384 -1.37 12.72 -5.76
C SER A 384 -0.23 13.61 -5.25
N ASN A 385 0.55 14.20 -6.16
CA ASN A 385 1.62 15.14 -5.85
C ASN A 385 1.14 16.57 -5.57
N LEU A 386 -0.06 16.97 -6.03
CA LEU A 386 -0.63 18.33 -5.85
C LEU A 386 -1.52 18.43 -4.61
N ARG A 387 -2.21 17.36 -4.19
CA ARG A 387 -2.93 17.31 -2.90
C ARG A 387 -2.00 17.30 -1.68
N ALA A 388 -0.70 17.23 -1.89
CA ALA A 388 0.32 17.46 -0.87
C ALA A 388 0.79 18.93 -0.82
N GLU A 389 0.21 19.80 -1.64
CA GLU A 389 0.56 21.22 -1.78
C GLU A 389 -0.62 22.16 -1.45
N SER A 390 -1.78 21.62 -1.06
CA SER A 390 -3.00 22.36 -0.66
C SER A 390 -3.53 21.82 0.64
#